data_AF-A0A536B5T5-F1
#
_entry.id   AF-A0A536B5T5-F1
#
_cell.length_a   1.000
_cell.length_b   1.000
_cell.length_c   1.000
_cell.angle_alpha   90.00
_cell.angle_beta   90.00
_cell.angle_gamma   90.00
#
_symmetry.space_group_name_H-M   'P 1'
#
loop_
_entity.id
_entity.type
_entity.pdbx_description
1 polymer ?
#
loop_
_entity_poly.entity_id
_entity_poly.type
_entity_poly.pdbx_seq_one_letter_code
_entity_poly.pdbx_strand_id
1 'polypeptide(L)' 'MATLLRASLLLRIGHGERQLVVRELREDQRVMQRINPGTPIDEVPWREIGRYKDLEVERARLHADGWKIEEPSRR' A
#
# COMPACT_ATOMS: atom_id res chain seq x y z
N MET A 1 0.73 -5.61 -15.68
CA MET A 1 0.14 -4.41 -15.06
C MET A 1 1.25 -3.56 -14.46
N ALA A 2 1.24 -2.26 -14.74
CA ALA A 2 2.11 -1.31 -14.06
C ALA A 2 1.48 -0.85 -12.73
N THR A 3 2.33 -0.63 -11.73
CA THR A 3 1.96 0.08 -10.49
C THR A 3 2.13 1.58 -10.73
N LEU A 4 1.07 2.35 -10.57
CA LEU A 4 1.13 3.81 -10.71
C LEU A 4 1.60 4.48 -9.40
N LEU A 5 1.17 3.93 -8.27
CA LEU A 5 1.51 4.46 -6.96
C LEU A 5 1.66 3.30 -5.97
N ARG A 6 2.74 3.32 -5.19
CA ARG A 6 2.90 2.44 -4.03
C ARG A 6 2.85 3.30 -2.78
N ALA A 7 2.22 2.81 -1.73
CA ALA A 7 2.19 3.46 -0.44
C ALA A 7 2.36 2.45 0.68
N SER A 8 2.99 2.85 1.78
CA SER A 8 3.17 2.00 2.95
C SER A 8 2.76 2.71 4.24
N LEU A 9 2.21 1.94 5.18
CA LEU A 9 1.81 2.41 6.50
C LEU A 9 2.24 1.42 7.56
N LEU A 10 2.97 1.89 8.56
CA LEU A 10 3.39 1.09 9.70
C LEU A 10 2.35 1.22 10.82
N LEU A 11 1.58 0.16 11.05
CA LEU A 11 0.56 0.11 12.09
C LEU A 11 1.11 -0.55 13.35
N ARG A 12 0.80 0.02 14.52
CA ARG A 12 1.01 -0.63 15.81
C ARG A 12 -0.22 -1.48 16.14
N ILE A 13 -0.03 -2.77 16.37
CA ILE A 13 -1.14 -3.73 16.63
C ILE A 13 -1.15 -4.26 18.07
N GLY A 14 -0.08 -4.03 18.82
CA GLY A 14 0.04 -4.53 20.18
C GLY A 14 1.18 -3.87 20.96
N HIS A 15 1.52 -4.47 22.10
CA HIS A 15 2.65 -4.04 22.91
C HIS A 15 3.96 -4.46 22.22
N GLY A 16 4.61 -3.53 21.52
CA GLY A 16 5.86 -3.79 20.78
C GLY A 16 5.66 -4.32 19.36
N GLU A 17 4.47 -4.83 19.04
CA GLU A 17 4.16 -5.40 17.72
C GLU A 17 3.78 -4.33 16.68
N ARG A 18 4.35 -4.47 15.48
CA ARG A 18 4.08 -3.60 14.34
C ARG A 18 3.84 -4.44 13.08
N GLN A 19 2.93 -3.98 12.23
CA GLN A 19 2.72 -4.54 10.90
C GLN A 19 2.90 -3.45 9.85
N LEU A 20 3.56 -3.79 8.75
CA LEU A 20 3.71 -2.92 7.60
C LEU A 20 2.63 -3.27 6.58
N VAL A 21 1.70 -2.35 6.36
CA VAL A 21 0.71 -2.47 5.27
C VAL A 21 1.28 -1.77 4.05
N VAL A 22 1.24 -2.44 2.90
CA VAL A 22 1.65 -1.86 1.62
C VAL A 22 0.45 -1.91 0.67
N ARG A 23 0.20 -0.82 -0.03
CA ARG A 23 -0.82 -0.70 -1.08
C ARG A 23 -0.18 -0.38 -2.42
N GLU A 24 -0.74 -0.96 -3.48
CA GLU A 24 -0.45 -0.64 -4.87
C GLU A 24 -1.72 -0.18 -5.56
N LEU A 25 -1.69 1.03 -6.12
CA LEU A 25 -2.69 1.49 -7.07
C LEU A 25 -2.16 1.19 -8.46
N ARG A 26 -2.87 0.29 -9.16
CA ARG A 26 -2.50 -0.20 -10.48
C ARG A 26 -3.16 0.58 -11.59
N GLU A 27 -2.60 0.51 -12.78
CA GLU A 27 -3.09 1.21 -13.97
C GLU A 27 -4.54 0.83 -14.35
N ASP A 28 -4.96 -0.39 -14.03
CA ASP A 28 -6.33 -0.88 -14.26
C ASP A 28 -7.32 -0.49 -13.15
N GLN A 29 -6.99 0.56 -12.39
CA GLN A 29 -7.77 1.11 -11.29
C GLN A 29 -7.88 0.20 -10.06
N ARG A 30 -7.21 -0.96 -10.02
CA ARG A 30 -7.24 -1.83 -8.83
C ARG A 30 -6.35 -1.30 -7.72
N VAL A 31 -6.82 -1.50 -6.49
CA VAL A 31 -6.05 -1.29 -5.26
C VAL A 31 -5.70 -2.66 -4.70
N MET A 32 -4.42 -3.00 -4.74
CA MET A 32 -3.90 -4.21 -4.13
C MET A 32 -3.29 -3.88 -2.76
N GLN A 33 -3.39 -4.78 -1.80
CA GLN A 33 -2.81 -4.64 -0.47
C GLN A 33 -2.06 -5.90 -0.06
N ARG A 34 -0.96 -5.71 0.66
CA ARG A 34 -0.22 -6.75 1.37
C ARG A 34 0.05 -6.28 2.80
N ILE A 35 -0.08 -7.19 3.76
CA ILE A 35 0.19 -6.91 5.18
C ILE A 35 1.39 -7.75 5.61
N ASN A 36 2.52 -7.10 5.86
CA ASN A 36 3.73 -7.75 6.32
C ASN A 36 3.81 -7.68 7.85
N PRO A 37 3.78 -8.82 8.57
CA PRO A 37 3.81 -8.85 10.04
C PRO A 37 5.19 -8.53 10.63
N GLY A 38 6.19 -8.22 9.81
CA GLY A 38 7.55 -7.91 10.27
C GLY A 38 8.40 -9.14 10.59
N THR A 39 7.83 -10.35 10.56
CA THR A 39 8.56 -11.61 10.58
C THR A 39 8.88 -12.08 9.16
N PRO A 40 10.02 -12.76 8.92
CA PRO A 40 10.28 -13.41 7.65
C PRO A 40 9.27 -14.55 7.47
N ILE A 41 8.34 -14.37 6.55
CA ILE A 41 7.40 -15.40 6.10
C ILE A 41 7.50 -15.53 4.59
N ASP A 42 7.30 -16.76 4.10
CA ASP A 42 7.75 -17.22 2.79
C ASP A 42 7.15 -16.45 1.59
N GLU A 43 6.02 -15.76 1.77
CA GLU A 43 5.59 -14.59 1.00
C GLU A 43 4.14 -14.26 1.41
N VAL A 44 3.85 -13.00 1.75
CA VAL A 44 2.45 -12.60 1.94
C VAL A 44 1.85 -12.28 0.56
N PRO A 45 0.73 -12.91 0.16
CA PRO A 45 0.13 -12.64 -1.13
C PRO A 45 -0.51 -11.24 -1.17
N TRP A 46 -0.43 -10.60 -2.34
CA TRP A 46 -1.23 -9.42 -2.63
C TRP A 46 -2.71 -9.79 -2.72
N ARG A 47 -3.57 -8.95 -2.16
CA ARG A 47 -5.03 -9.08 -2.24
C ARG A 47 -5.65 -7.83 -2.82
N GLU A 48 -6.60 -7.97 -3.73
CA GLU A 48 -7.41 -6.85 -4.20
C GLU A 48 -8.33 -6.43 -3.04
N ILE A 49 -8.27 -5.14 -2.67
CA ILE A 49 -9.10 -4.57 -1.61
C ILE A 49 -10.12 -3.56 -2.13
N GLY A 50 -10.06 -3.22 -3.42
CA GLY A 50 -10.99 -2.31 -4.05
C GLY A 50 -10.48 -1.74 -5.36
N ARG A 51 -11.16 -0.70 -5.81
CA ARG A 51 -10.81 0.07 -7.00
C ARG A 51 -10.88 1.56 -6.72
N TYR A 52 -10.02 2.34 -7.34
CA TYR A 52 -10.04 3.80 -7.25
C TYR A 52 -10.63 4.43 -8.51
N LYS A 53 -11.20 5.62 -8.37
CA LYS A 53 -11.77 6.37 -9.50
C LYS A 53 -10.80 7.43 -10.04
N ASP A 54 -10.07 8.07 -9.13
CA ASP A 54 -9.15 9.16 -9.41
C ASP A 54 -7.87 8.95 -8.59
N LEU A 55 -6.72 8.93 -9.28
CA LEU A 55 -5.43 8.63 -8.67
C LEU A 55 -4.97 9.76 -7.74
N GLU A 56 -5.23 11.02 -8.09
CA GLU A 56 -4.78 12.18 -7.33
C GLU A 56 -5.61 12.36 -6.06
N VAL A 57 -6.91 12.05 -6.12
CA VAL A 57 -7.76 11.97 -4.92
C VAL A 57 -7.28 10.89 -3.97
N GLU A 58 -6.94 9.70 -4.47
CA GLU A 58 -6.42 8.64 -3.61
C GLU A 58 -5.03 8.96 -3.05
N ARG A 59 -4.15 9.58 -3.85
CA ARG A 59 -2.86 10.08 -3.38
C ARG A 59 -3.04 11.05 -2.21
N ALA A 60 -3.95 12.01 -2.34
CA ALA A 60 -4.25 12.97 -1.28
C ALA A 60 -4.83 12.29 -0.02
N ARG A 61 -5.72 11.31 -0.18
CA ARG A 61 -6.27 10.50 0.93
C ARG A 61 -5.18 9.74 1.66
N LEU A 62 -4.33 9.00 0.92
CA LEU A 62 -3.21 8.26 1.49
C LEU A 62 -2.26 9.18 2.26
N HIS A 63 -1.95 10.35 1.72
CA HIS A 63 -1.12 11.34 2.40
C HIS A 63 -1.78 11.84 3.70
N ALA A 64 -3.07 12.18 3.66
CA ALA A 64 -3.83 12.62 4.83
C ALA A 64 -3.92 11.55 5.92
N ASP A 65 -4.03 10.28 5.52
CA ASP A 65 -4.04 9.11 6.41
C ASP A 65 -2.64 8.73 6.93
N GLY A 66 -1.60 9.50 6.58
CA GLY A 66 -0.23 9.30 7.05
C GLY A 66 0.53 8.17 6.35
N TRP A 67 0.07 7.72 5.19
CA TRP A 67 0.81 6.75 4.39
C TRP A 67 2.05 7.39 3.78
N LYS A 68 3.15 6.64 3.81
CA LYS A 68 4.37 6.99 3.06
C LYS A 68 4.19 6.57 1.61
N ILE A 69 4.08 7.54 0.72
CA ILE A 69 3.96 7.31 -0.72
C ILE A 69 5.34 7.11 -1.32
N GLU A 70 5.51 6.02 -2.05
CA GLU A 70 6.68 5.69 -2.86
C GLU A 70 6.30 5.95 -4.31
N GLU A 71 6.77 7.06 -4.87
CA GLU A 71 6.62 7.29 -6.29
C GLU A 71 7.54 6.30 -7.03
N PRO A 72 7.02 5.53 -8.00
CA PRO A 72 7.88 4.69 -8.81
C PRO A 72 8.87 5.61 -9.51
N SER A 73 10.16 5.40 -9.23
CA SER A 73 11.24 6.12 -9.89
C SER A 73 11.02 5.97 -11.39
N ARG A 74 10.73 7.06 -12.10
CA ARG A 74 10.73 7.06 -13.57
C ARG A 74 12.15 6.68 -13.99
N ARG A 75 12.37 5.41 -14.32
CA ARG A 75 13.55 4.92 -15.02
C ARG A 75 13.18 4.63 -16.46
#